data_AF-A0A7J4M3W9-F1
#
_entry.id   AF-A0A7J4M3W9-F1
#
_cell.length_a   1.000
_cell.length_b   1.000
_cell.length_c   1.000
_cell.angle_alpha   90.00
_cell.angle_beta   90.00
_cell.angle_gamma   90.00
#
_symmetry.space_group_name_H-M   'P 1'
#
loop_
_entity.id
_entity.type
_entity.pdbx_description
1 polymer ?
#
loop_
_entity_poly.entity_id
_entity_poly.type
_entity_poly.pdbx_seq_one_letter_code
_entity_poly.pdbx_strand_id
1 'polypeptide(L)'
;METKIDSNRAIVVPKMSMYELDMHRFRLGHQELMQKYARDGFDIDRIIGSHERQQEAKMASGKMFGEENFIHYDRLTQDLLAQASAVVALGGDNHFQYVSHFVQDTLVIGVNSDP
;
A
#
# COMPACT_ATOMS: atom_id res chain seq x y z
N MET A 1 10.60 -6.58 27.28
CA MET A 1 10.10 -5.21 27.03
C MET A 1 8.80 -5.38 26.27
N GLU A 2 7.67 -5.01 26.87
CA GLU A 2 6.36 -5.13 26.20
C GLU A 2 6.22 -3.93 25.25
N THR A 3 6.36 -4.17 23.95
CA THR A 3 6.25 -3.11 22.94
C THR A 3 4.76 -2.81 22.73
N LYS A 4 4.24 -1.79 23.43
CA LYS A 4 2.87 -1.33 23.21
C LYS A 4 2.85 -0.46 21.95
N ILE A 5 2.20 -0.95 20.89
CA ILE A 5 2.00 -0.19 19.66
C ILE A 5 0.98 0.93 19.94
N ASP A 6 1.40 2.17 19.76
CA ASP A 6 0.50 3.32 19.74
C ASP A 6 -0.06 3.47 18.32
N SER A 7 -1.31 3.06 18.10
CA SER A 7 -1.97 3.08 16.78
C SER A 7 -2.03 4.48 16.17
N ASN A 8 -2.06 5.54 16.98
CA ASN A 8 -2.11 6.92 16.51
C ASN A 8 -0.77 7.41 15.95
N ARG A 9 0.30 6.67 16.23
CA ARG A 9 1.67 6.94 15.75
C ARG A 9 2.20 5.84 14.85
N ALA A 10 1.34 4.91 14.44
CA ALA A 10 1.69 3.91 13.45
C ALA A 10 1.64 4.54 12.06
N ILE A 11 2.61 4.24 11.21
CA ILE A 11 2.58 4.67 9.81
C ILE A 11 2.12 3.51 8.95
N VAL A 12 1.08 3.71 8.14
CA VAL A 12 0.58 2.72 7.18
C VAL A 12 1.11 3.06 5.80
N VAL A 13 1.77 2.09 5.17
CA VAL A 13 2.32 2.22 3.83
C VAL A 13 1.56 1.28 2.89
N PRO A 14 0.49 1.75 2.22
CA PRO A 14 -0.22 0.95 1.25
C PRO A 14 0.58 0.78 -0.04
N LYS A 15 0.54 -0.44 -0.59
CA LYS A 15 0.95 -0.73 -1.97
C LYS A 15 -0.02 -0.03 -2.93
N MET A 16 0.48 0.47 -4.06
CA MET A 16 -0.38 0.79 -5.20
C MET A 16 -0.80 -0.50 -5.91
N SER A 17 -2.09 -0.63 -6.19
CA SER A 17 -2.57 -1.66 -7.10
C SER A 17 -1.98 -1.47 -8.49
N MET A 18 -1.93 -2.54 -9.29
CA MET A 18 -1.48 -2.45 -10.69
C MET A 18 -2.32 -1.44 -11.49
N TYR A 19 -3.63 -1.41 -11.22
CA TYR A 19 -4.54 -0.44 -11.81
C TYR A 19 -4.13 1.02 -11.51
N GLU A 20 -3.91 1.37 -10.25
CA GLU A 20 -3.48 2.72 -9.88
C GLU A 20 -2.09 3.04 -10.45
N LEU A 21 -1.18 2.06 -10.42
CA LEU A 21 0.19 2.22 -10.93
C LEU A 21 0.18 2.54 -12.42
N ASP A 22 -0.62 1.81 -13.20
CA ASP A 22 -0.72 2.00 -14.64
C ASP A 22 -1.47 3.29 -15.01
N MET A 23 -2.50 3.68 -14.25
CA MET A 23 -3.11 5.00 -14.39
C MET A 23 -2.07 6.11 -14.19
N HIS A 24 -1.26 6.02 -13.14
CA HIS A 24 -0.21 7.00 -12.85
C HIS A 24 0.90 6.99 -13.91
N ARG A 25 1.37 5.80 -14.30
CA ARG A 25 2.47 5.61 -15.25
C ARG A 25 2.12 6.08 -16.65
N PHE A 26 0.94 5.71 -17.14
CA PHE A 26 0.51 6.02 -18.51
C PHE A 26 -0.28 7.33 -18.60
N ARG A 27 -0.65 7.92 -17.46
CA ARG A 27 -1.51 9.13 -17.36
C ARG A 27 -2.83 8.95 -18.11
N LEU A 28 -3.40 7.75 -18.02
CA LEU A 28 -4.65 7.37 -18.68
C LEU A 28 -5.81 7.43 -17.69
N GLY A 29 -6.97 7.85 -18.20
CA GLY A 29 -8.23 7.67 -17.50
C GLY A 29 -8.68 6.20 -17.49
N HIS A 30 -9.68 5.89 -16.66
CA HIS A 30 -10.22 4.53 -16.52
C HIS A 30 -10.55 3.89 -17.88
N GLN A 31 -11.31 4.57 -18.75
CA GLN A 31 -11.74 4.02 -20.04
C GLN A 31 -10.55 3.71 -20.97
N GLU A 32 -9.58 4.61 -21.04
CA GLU A 32 -8.38 4.45 -21.89
C GLU A 32 -7.51 3.29 -21.38
N LEU A 33 -7.39 3.15 -20.05
CA LEU A 33 -6.68 2.05 -19.44
C LEU A 33 -7.38 0.71 -19.69
N MET A 34 -8.71 0.64 -19.64
CA MET A 34 -9.45 -0.58 -19.98
C MET A 34 -9.24 -0.97 -21.44
N GLN A 35 -9.27 0.00 -22.36
CA GLN A 35 -8.96 -0.26 -23.77
C GLN A 35 -7.52 -0.74 -23.97
N LYS A 36 -6.57 -0.19 -23.22
CA LYS A 36 -5.18 -0.65 -23.21
C LYS A 36 -5.09 -2.11 -22.72
N TYR A 37 -5.72 -2.44 -21.59
CA TYR A 37 -5.72 -3.81 -21.09
C TYR A 37 -6.35 -4.81 -22.05
N ALA A 38 -7.49 -4.46 -22.66
CA ALA A 38 -8.13 -5.29 -23.67
C ALA A 38 -7.23 -5.54 -24.89
N ARG A 39 -6.58 -4.49 -25.39
CA ARG A 39 -5.64 -4.57 -26.52
C ARG A 39 -4.40 -5.40 -26.21
N ASP A 40 -3.89 -5.29 -24.99
CA ASP A 40 -2.68 -6.00 -24.54
C ASP A 40 -2.99 -7.44 -24.07
N GLY A 41 -4.28 -7.84 -24.06
CA GLY A 41 -4.72 -9.20 -23.71
C GLY A 41 -4.70 -9.50 -22.22
N PHE A 42 -4.79 -8.48 -21.37
CA PHE A 42 -4.88 -8.66 -19.92
C PHE A 42 -6.27 -9.14 -19.48
N ASP A 43 -6.30 -9.90 -18.39
CA ASP A 43 -7.52 -10.25 -17.66
C ASP A 43 -7.98 -9.05 -16.82
N ILE A 44 -8.90 -8.25 -17.38
CA ILE A 44 -9.40 -7.01 -16.79
C ILE A 44 -10.10 -7.28 -15.45
N ASP A 45 -10.94 -8.30 -15.40
CA ASP A 45 -11.74 -8.63 -14.21
C ASP A 45 -10.83 -8.99 -13.04
N ARG A 46 -9.76 -9.75 -13.31
CA ARG A 46 -8.75 -10.06 -12.29
C ARG A 46 -8.05 -8.80 -11.78
N ILE A 47 -7.70 -7.86 -12.68
CA ILE A 47 -6.99 -6.63 -12.31
C ILE A 47 -7.88 -5.72 -11.45
N ILE A 48 -9.12 -5.49 -11.89
CA ILE A 48 -10.08 -4.66 -11.17
C ILE A 48 -10.46 -5.31 -9.84
N GLY A 49 -10.72 -6.62 -9.82
CA GLY A 49 -11.03 -7.34 -8.58
C GLY A 49 -9.86 -7.31 -7.58
N SER A 50 -8.60 -7.35 -8.04
CA SER A 50 -7.44 -7.15 -7.15
C SER A 50 -7.38 -5.72 -6.62
N HIS A 51 -7.61 -4.72 -7.48
CA HIS A 51 -7.69 -3.32 -7.07
C HIS A 51 -8.75 -3.08 -6.00
N GLU A 52 -9.96 -3.59 -6.19
CA GLU A 52 -11.07 -3.46 -5.25
C GLU A 52 -10.73 -4.07 -3.87
N ARG A 53 -10.21 -5.30 -3.83
CA ARG A 53 -9.76 -5.93 -2.57
C ARG A 53 -8.69 -5.11 -1.85
N GLN A 54 -7.75 -4.53 -2.59
CA GLN A 54 -6.72 -3.65 -2.01
C GLN A 54 -7.33 -2.35 -1.45
N GLN A 55 -8.33 -1.76 -2.13
CA GLN A 55 -9.06 -0.60 -1.60
C GLN A 55 -9.86 -0.95 -0.33
N GLU A 56 -10.49 -2.12 -0.28
CA GLU A 56 -11.19 -2.60 0.91
C GLU A 56 -10.24 -2.76 2.10
N ALA A 57 -9.08 -3.38 1.89
CA ALA A 57 -8.04 -3.51 2.91
C ALA A 57 -7.50 -2.15 3.37
N LYS A 58 -7.35 -1.20 2.43
CA LYS A 58 -6.96 0.18 2.73
C LYS A 58 -7.99 0.89 3.60
N MET A 59 -9.28 0.80 3.25
CA MET A 59 -10.38 1.36 4.04
C MET A 59 -10.47 0.74 5.44
N ALA A 60 -10.33 -0.58 5.55
CA ALA A 60 -10.33 -1.28 6.83
C ALA A 60 -9.16 -0.83 7.72
N SER A 61 -7.97 -0.68 7.13
CA SER A 61 -6.79 -0.16 7.83
C SER A 61 -6.98 1.30 8.24
N GLY A 62 -7.65 2.12 7.43
CA GLY A 62 -7.97 3.51 7.74
C GLY A 62 -8.86 3.64 8.97
N LYS A 63 -9.83 2.73 9.14
CA LYS A 63 -10.66 2.67 10.36
C LYS A 63 -9.87 2.29 11.62
N MET A 64 -8.79 1.54 11.48
CA MET A 64 -7.97 1.05 12.60
C MET A 64 -6.86 2.02 12.99
N PHE A 65 -6.21 2.64 12.01
CA PHE A 65 -5.02 3.46 12.22
C PHE A 65 -5.24 4.95 11.93
N GLY A 66 -6.37 5.36 11.35
CA GLY A 66 -6.58 6.73 10.86
C GLY A 66 -6.02 6.94 9.45
N GLU A 67 -6.74 7.67 8.60
CA GLU A 67 -6.32 7.93 7.21
C GLU A 67 -5.12 8.89 7.13
N GLU A 68 -4.96 9.75 8.14
CA GLU A 68 -3.83 10.68 8.29
C GLU A 68 -2.48 9.96 8.45
N ASN A 69 -2.51 8.70 8.86
CA ASN A 69 -1.34 7.87 9.07
C ASN A 69 -0.89 7.14 7.79
N PHE A 70 -1.56 7.39 6.66
CA PHE A 70 -1.24 6.75 5.39
C PHE A 70 -0.17 7.55 4.66
N ILE A 71 0.97 6.91 4.44
CA ILE A 71 2.08 7.50 3.70
C ILE A 71 2.23 6.79 2.36
N HIS A 72 2.20 7.57 1.29
CA HIS A 72 2.46 7.08 -0.05
C HIS A 72 3.96 6.70 -0.19
N TYR A 73 4.24 5.64 -0.94
CA TYR A 73 5.58 5.03 -0.99
C TYR A 73 6.69 5.95 -1.53
N ASP A 74 6.32 7.00 -2.28
CA ASP A 74 7.23 8.01 -2.84
C ASP A 74 7.72 9.03 -1.79
N ARG A 75 7.07 9.10 -0.63
CA ARG A 75 7.42 9.97 0.49
C ARG A 75 8.17 9.24 1.61
N LEU A 76 8.47 7.96 1.43
CA LEU A 76 9.16 7.18 2.45
C LEU A 76 10.61 7.64 2.60
N THR A 77 10.98 7.92 3.84
CA THR A 77 12.36 8.15 4.25
C THR A 77 12.62 7.40 5.55
N GLN A 78 13.88 7.08 5.84
CA GLN A 78 14.24 6.43 7.10
C GLN A 78 13.88 7.33 8.29
N ASP A 79 14.14 8.63 8.21
CA ASP A 79 13.82 9.61 9.26
C ASP A 79 12.31 9.68 9.57
N LEU A 80 11.46 9.51 8.56
CA LEU A 80 10.01 9.47 8.74
C LEU A 80 9.61 8.23 9.53
N LEU A 81 10.10 7.05 9.13
CA LEU A 81 9.73 5.78 9.73
C LEU A 81 10.35 5.55 11.12
N ALA A 82 11.50 6.17 11.41
CA ALA A 82 12.15 6.13 12.72
C ALA A 82 11.32 6.78 13.84
N GLN A 83 10.40 7.68 13.49
CA GLN A 83 9.54 8.40 14.46
C GLN A 83 8.23 7.65 14.78
N ALA A 84 7.91 6.62 13.99
CA ALA A 84 6.70 5.84 14.14
C ALA A 84 6.79 4.86 15.31
N SER A 85 5.64 4.55 15.93
CA SER A 85 5.55 3.47 16.92
C SER A 85 5.63 2.08 16.27
N ALA A 86 5.16 1.98 15.03
CA ALA A 86 5.23 0.82 14.16
C ALA A 86 5.01 1.25 12.71
N VAL A 87 5.49 0.46 11.76
CA VAL A 87 5.25 0.61 10.33
C VAL A 87 4.41 -0.57 9.85
N VAL A 88 3.27 -0.28 9.23
CA VAL A 88 2.37 -1.28 8.66
C VAL A 88 2.56 -1.29 7.15
N ALA A 89 3.20 -2.33 6.62
CA ALA A 89 3.31 -2.54 5.18
C ALA A 89 2.06 -3.29 4.69
N LEU A 90 1.13 -2.56 4.07
CA LEU A 90 -0.13 -3.09 3.57
C LEU A 90 0.02 -3.44 2.08
N GLY A 91 0.19 -4.71 1.75
CA GLY A 91 0.49 -5.15 0.39
C GLY A 91 0.78 -6.64 0.31
N GLY A 92 1.77 -7.04 -0.50
CA GLY A 92 2.30 -8.41 -0.52
C GLY A 92 3.78 -8.45 -0.12
N ASP A 93 4.41 -9.61 -0.22
CA ASP A 93 5.80 -9.84 0.22
C ASP A 93 6.81 -8.87 -0.39
N ASN A 94 6.70 -8.60 -1.70
CA ASN A 94 7.58 -7.63 -2.38
C ASN A 94 7.42 -6.20 -1.81
N HIS A 95 6.21 -5.83 -1.42
CA HIS A 95 5.94 -4.52 -0.83
C HIS A 95 6.47 -4.47 0.60
N PHE A 96 6.30 -5.53 1.38
CA PHE A 96 6.91 -5.66 2.71
C PHE A 96 8.43 -5.53 2.63
N GLN A 97 9.07 -6.22 1.68
CA GLN A 97 10.51 -6.11 1.46
C GLN A 97 10.92 -4.69 1.06
N TYR A 98 10.18 -4.04 0.14
CA TYR A 98 10.44 -2.65 -0.23
C TYR A 98 10.40 -1.72 0.98
N VAL A 99 9.35 -1.80 1.81
CA VAL A 99 9.19 -0.98 3.02
C VAL A 99 10.32 -1.26 4.03
N SER A 100 10.76 -2.51 4.16
CA SER A 100 11.81 -2.90 5.11
C SER A 100 13.15 -2.17 4.87
N HIS A 101 13.46 -1.75 3.64
CA HIS A 101 14.68 -0.97 3.35
C HIS A 101 14.69 0.44 3.97
N PHE A 102 13.53 0.94 4.38
CA PHE A 102 13.38 2.25 5.01
C PHE A 102 13.29 2.17 6.54
N VAL A 103 13.28 0.96 7.10
CA VAL A 103 13.10 0.73 8.54
C VAL A 103 14.46 0.39 9.15
N GLN A 104 14.78 1.03 10.28
CA GLN A 104 15.96 0.74 11.08
C GLN A 104 15.56 -0.03 12.35
N ASP A 105 15.20 0.69 13.43
CA ASP A 105 14.85 0.10 14.73
C ASP A 105 13.34 0.10 15.03
N THR A 106 12.52 0.47 14.04
CA THR A 106 11.06 0.52 14.18
C THR A 106 10.43 -0.85 13.91
N LEU A 107 9.42 -1.24 14.70
CA LEU A 107 8.66 -2.46 14.45
C LEU A 107 7.96 -2.41 13.08
N VAL A 108 8.05 -3.49 12.29
CA VAL A 108 7.34 -3.62 11.00
C VAL A 108 6.31 -4.73 11.09
N ILE A 109 5.11 -4.44 10.59
CA ILE A 109 3.99 -5.36 10.51
C ILE A 109 3.62 -5.53 9.03
N GLY A 110 3.72 -6.75 8.53
CA GLY A 110 3.22 -7.10 7.20
C GLY A 110 1.74 -7.45 7.26
N VAL A 111 0.92 -6.76 6.46
CA VAL A 111 -0.50 -7.08 6.31
C VAL A 111 -0.73 -7.43 4.85
N ASN A 112 -1.07 -8.70 4.61
CA ASN A 112 -1.32 -9.17 3.25
C ASN A 112 -2.69 -8.68 2.76
N SER A 113 -2.69 -7.87 1.69
CA SER A 113 -3.89 -7.33 1.04
C SER A 113 -4.04 -7.75 -0.43
N ASP A 114 -3.16 -8.63 -0.90
CA ASP A 114 -3.11 -9.12 -2.29
C ASP A 114 -3.00 -10.66 -2.35
N PRO A 115 -4.00 -11.41 -1.85
CA PRO A 115 -4.07 -12.87 -1.98
C PRO A 115 -4.52 -13.34 -3.38
#